data_AF-A0A954XPE6-F1
#
_entry.id   AF-A0A954XPE6-F1
#
_cell.length_a   1.000
_cell.length_b   1.000
_cell.length_c   1.000
_cell.angle_alpha   90.00
_cell.angle_beta   90.00
_cell.angle_gamma   90.00
#
_symmetry.space_group_name_H-M   'P 1'
#
loop_
_entity.id
_entity.type
_entity.pdbx_description
1 polymer ?
#
loop_
_entity_poly.entity_id
_entity_poly.type
_entity_poly.pdbx_seq_one_letter_code
_entity_poly.pdbx_strand_id
1 'polypeptide(L)'
;MAKEIKTKKSFGSVRIDHTSPAVPEAMPKALNLHISFEEAMRLHLGLGQALAKLNSYDRSTKAGKKSAVNLCVYAHAGRITINEGTVRGVTSTGSEKE
;
A
#
# COMPACT_ATOMS: atom_id res chain seq x y z
N MET A 1 16.52 -33.65 18.66
CA MET A 1 16.22 -33.00 17.37
C MET A 1 15.47 -31.71 17.67
N ALA A 2 16.01 -30.55 17.30
CA ALA A 2 15.35 -29.27 17.57
C ALA A 2 14.04 -29.18 16.77
N LYS A 3 12.95 -28.85 17.46
CA LYS A 3 11.59 -28.78 16.90
C LYS A 3 11.52 -27.52 16.04
N GLU A 4 11.33 -27.69 14.73
CA GLU A 4 11.21 -26.60 13.76
C GLU A 4 10.09 -25.64 14.19
N ILE A 5 10.43 -24.37 14.42
CA ILE A 5 9.46 -23.36 14.86
C ILE A 5 8.64 -22.96 13.63
N LYS A 6 7.38 -23.42 13.57
CA LYS A 6 6.43 -23.01 12.54
C LYS A 6 6.15 -21.51 12.67
N THR A 7 6.78 -20.71 11.82
CA THR A 7 6.52 -19.27 11.73
C THR A 7 5.30 -19.00 10.87
N LYS A 8 4.50 -17.98 11.25
CA LYS A 8 3.37 -17.52 10.44
C LYS A 8 3.91 -16.93 9.12
N LYS A 9 3.32 -17.33 7.99
CA LYS A 9 3.68 -16.84 6.66
C LYS A 9 2.92 -15.58 6.23
N SER A 10 1.87 -15.20 6.97
CA SER A 10 1.06 -14.00 6.70
C SER A 10 0.76 -13.26 7.99
N PHE A 11 0.80 -11.93 7.93
CA PHE A 11 0.69 -11.03 9.08
C PHE A 11 -0.46 -10.02 8.92
N GLY A 12 -1.33 -10.20 7.92
CA GLY A 12 -2.47 -9.33 7.64
C GLY A 12 -2.67 -9.08 6.15
N SER A 13 -3.74 -8.37 5.80
CA SER A 13 -4.00 -7.89 4.44
C SER A 13 -4.69 -6.54 4.48
N VAL A 14 -4.47 -5.73 3.44
CA VAL A 14 -5.13 -4.44 3.24
C VAL A 14 -5.66 -4.38 1.80
N ARG A 15 -6.70 -3.58 1.57
CA ARG A 15 -7.21 -3.31 0.23
C ARG A 15 -6.50 -2.09 -0.36
N ILE A 16 -6.15 -2.17 -1.64
CA ILE A 16 -5.59 -1.06 -2.40
C ILE A 16 -6.76 -0.26 -2.99
N ASP A 17 -6.74 1.06 -2.84
CA ASP A 17 -7.74 1.97 -3.42
C ASP A 17 -7.62 2.04 -4.95
N HIS A 18 -6.41 2.26 -5.45
CA HIS A 18 -6.11 2.23 -6.88
C HIS A 18 -4.63 1.97 -7.12
N THR A 19 -4.31 1.53 -8.34
CA THR A 19 -2.95 1.45 -8.87
C THR A 19 -2.75 2.52 -9.93
N SER A 20 -1.56 3.11 -9.97
CA SER A 20 -1.17 4.08 -10.99
C SER A 20 0.27 3.79 -11.41
N PRO A 21 0.54 3.50 -12.70
CA PRO A 21 -0.44 3.37 -13.79
C PRO A 21 -1.44 2.23 -13.55
N ALA A 22 -2.55 2.24 -14.31
CA ALA A 22 -3.52 1.16 -14.26
C ALA A 22 -2.85 -0.18 -14.61
N VAL A 23 -3.26 -1.24 -13.91
CA VAL A 23 -2.71 -2.58 -14.13
C VAL A 23 -3.16 -3.09 -15.50
N PRO A 24 -2.25 -3.44 -16.42
CA PRO A 24 -2.63 -3.99 -17.72
C PRO A 24 -3.18 -5.41 -17.55
N GLU A 25 -4.02 -5.86 -18.49
CA GLU A 25 -4.67 -7.17 -18.44
C GLU A 25 -3.67 -8.34 -18.41
N ALA A 26 -2.51 -8.17 -19.05
CA ALA A 26 -1.44 -9.15 -19.08
C ALA A 26 -0.57 -9.19 -17.80
N MET A 27 -0.86 -8.39 -16.77
CA MET A 27 -0.05 -8.37 -15.55
C MET A 27 -0.30 -9.62 -14.68
N PRO A 28 0.73 -10.18 -14.03
CA PRO A 28 0.53 -11.25 -13.05
C PRO A 28 -0.46 -10.86 -11.95
N LYS A 29 -1.30 -11.80 -11.53
CA LYS A 29 -2.30 -11.61 -10.46
C LYS A 29 -1.69 -11.16 -9.12
N ALA A 30 -0.42 -11.49 -8.89
CA ALA A 30 0.31 -11.12 -7.70
C ALA A 30 1.77 -10.80 -8.05
N LEU A 31 2.33 -9.82 -7.35
CA LEU A 31 3.74 -9.46 -7.41
C LEU A 31 4.36 -9.75 -6.05
N ASN A 32 5.39 -10.59 -6.04
CA ASN A 32 6.20 -10.81 -4.84
C ASN A 32 7.35 -9.83 -4.84
N LEU A 33 7.46 -9.03 -3.77
CA LEU A 33 8.59 -8.15 -3.53
C LEU A 33 9.47 -8.76 -2.44
N HIS A 34 10.65 -9.20 -2.81
CA HIS A 34 11.66 -9.67 -1.86
C HIS A 34 12.60 -8.51 -1.56
N ILE A 35 12.64 -8.10 -0.30
CA ILE A 35 13.52 -7.06 0.20
C ILE A 35 14.36 -7.63 1.34
N SER A 36 15.59 -7.13 1.49
CA SER A 36 16.46 -7.56 2.59
C SER A 36 15.87 -7.15 3.94
N PHE A 37 16.35 -7.78 5.02
CA PHE A 37 15.92 -7.44 6.38
C PHE A 37 16.11 -5.95 6.69
N GLU A 38 17.26 -5.38 6.32
CA GLU A 38 17.55 -3.97 6.56
C GLU A 38 16.63 -3.03 5.77
N GLU A 39 16.37 -3.33 4.50
CA GLU A 39 15.45 -2.53 3.67
C GLU A 39 14.01 -2.68 4.14
N ALA A 40 13.61 -3.87 4.63
CA ALA A 40 12.30 -4.08 5.26
C ALA A 40 12.15 -3.23 6.54
N MET A 41 13.19 -3.16 7.36
CA MET A 41 13.19 -2.31 8.56
C MET A 41 13.12 -0.82 8.20
N ARG A 42 13.84 -0.38 7.17
CA ARG A 42 13.76 1.01 6.65
C ARG A 42 12.36 1.34 6.14
N LEU A 43 11.76 0.44 5.35
CA LEU A 43 10.39 0.57 4.85
C LEU A 43 9.39 0.69 6.01
N HIS A 44 9.52 -0.16 7.02
CA HIS A 44 8.66 -0.13 8.21
C HIS A 44 8.74 1.23 8.93
N LEU A 45 9.95 1.74 9.17
CA LEU A 45 10.15 3.03 9.84
C LEU A 45 9.58 4.19 9.02
N GLY A 46 9.86 4.23 7.71
CA GLY A 46 9.34 5.27 6.83
C GLY A 46 7.81 5.25 6.72
N LEU A 47 7.20 4.06 6.70
CA LEU A 47 5.74 3.90 6.74
C LEU A 47 5.16 4.43 8.06
N GLY A 48 5.79 4.10 9.19
CA GLY A 48 5.39 4.61 10.50
C GLY A 48 5.42 6.13 10.57
N GLN A 49 6.48 6.75 10.06
CA GLN A 49 6.61 8.21 10.00
C GLN A 49 5.54 8.87 9.11
N ALA A 50 5.29 8.33 7.93
CA ALA A 50 4.25 8.83 7.04
C ALA A 50 2.86 8.75 7.69
N LEU A 51 2.54 7.63 8.34
CA LEU A 51 1.28 7.44 9.05
C LEU A 51 1.14 8.36 10.26
N ALA A 52 2.22 8.59 11.03
CA ALA A 52 2.22 9.54 12.12
C ALA A 52 1.88 10.97 11.64
N LYS A 53 2.42 11.37 10.48
CA LYS A 53 2.07 12.64 9.85
C LYS A 53 0.61 12.69 9.42
N LEU A 54 0.11 11.67 8.72
CA LEU A 54 -1.30 11.60 8.32
C LEU A 54 -2.25 11.61 9.51
N ASN A 55 -1.85 11.03 10.64
CA ASN A 55 -2.64 11.04 11.86
C ASN A 55 -2.79 12.44 12.48
N SER A 56 -1.90 13.38 12.15
CA SER A 56 -2.03 14.77 12.57
C SER A 56 -3.09 15.56 11.78
N TYR A 57 -3.56 15.03 10.65
CA TYR A 57 -4.58 15.68 9.83
C TYR A 57 -5.97 15.55 10.43
N ASP A 58 -6.76 16.62 10.31
CA ASP A 58 -8.15 16.62 10.75
C ASP A 58 -9.01 15.72 9.85
N ARG A 59 -9.35 14.54 10.38
CA ARG A 59 -10.17 13.52 9.73
C ARG A 59 -11.65 13.91 9.59
N SER A 60 -12.09 15.02 10.18
CA SER A 60 -13.44 15.56 9.96
C SER A 60 -13.59 16.17 8.56
N THR A 61 -12.48 16.69 8.01
CA THR A 61 -12.44 17.38 6.71
C THR A 61 -12.41 16.42 5.53
N LYS A 62 -12.91 16.86 4.37
CA LYS A 62 -12.83 16.08 3.12
C LYS A 62 -11.39 15.76 2.73
N ALA A 63 -10.45 16.69 2.97
CA ALA A 63 -9.04 16.50 2.67
C ALA A 63 -8.39 15.47 3.60
N GLY A 64 -8.63 15.55 4.92
CA GLY A 64 -8.14 14.57 5.88
C GLY A 64 -8.67 13.17 5.61
N LYS A 65 -9.97 13.04 5.29
CA LYS A 65 -10.58 11.75 4.90
C LYS A 65 -9.97 11.15 3.63
N LYS A 66 -9.49 12.00 2.72
CA LYS A 66 -8.88 11.55 1.47
C LYS A 66 -7.38 11.27 1.60
N SER A 67 -6.73 11.66 2.69
CA SER A 67 -5.28 11.54 2.82
C SER A 67 -4.85 10.08 2.95
N ALA A 68 -3.80 9.70 2.23
CA ALA A 68 -3.35 8.32 2.12
C ALA A 68 -1.82 8.23 2.03
N VAL A 69 -1.29 7.02 2.22
CA VAL A 69 0.11 6.71 1.90
C VAL A 69 0.17 6.08 0.51
N ASN A 70 1.07 6.59 -0.33
CA ASN A 70 1.42 6.04 -1.64
C ASN A 70 2.74 5.27 -1.55
N LEU A 71 2.67 3.96 -1.75
CA LEU A 71 3.84 3.09 -1.92
C LEU A 71 4.13 2.93 -3.41
N CYS A 72 5.15 3.64 -3.90
CA CYS A 72 5.51 3.59 -5.32
C CYS A 72 6.71 2.66 -5.53
N VAL A 73 6.51 1.63 -6.35
CA VAL A 73 7.50 0.59 -6.68
C VAL A 73 8.05 0.83 -8.08
N TYR A 74 9.34 1.13 -8.17
CA TYR A 74 10.07 1.26 -9.44
C TYR A 74 10.64 -0.09 -9.84
N ALA A 75 9.88 -0.87 -10.63
CA ALA A 75 10.24 -2.23 -11.01
C ALA A 75 11.61 -2.34 -11.70
N HIS A 76 11.94 -1.42 -12.60
CA HIS A 76 13.23 -1.42 -13.31
C HIS A 76 14.42 -1.03 -12.43
N ALA A 77 14.18 -0.24 -11.38
CA ALA A 77 15.23 0.27 -10.50
C ALA A 77 15.33 -0.50 -9.17
N GLY A 78 14.46 -1.49 -8.93
CA GLY A 78 14.42 -2.26 -7.68
C GLY A 78 14.18 -1.39 -6.44
N ARG A 79 13.44 -0.29 -6.56
CA ARG A 79 13.30 0.74 -5.52
C ARG A 79 11.86 0.91 -5.07
N ILE A 80 11.63 1.06 -3.78
CA ILE A 80 10.33 1.43 -3.20
C ILE A 80 10.45 2.83 -2.58
N THR A 81 9.42 3.65 -2.76
CA THR A 81 9.32 4.98 -2.14
C THR A 81 7.99 5.13 -1.40
N ILE A 82 7.99 5.96 -0.36
CA ILE A 82 6.85 6.20 0.51
C ILE A 82 6.53 7.68 0.39
N ASN A 83 5.32 7.99 -0.08
CA ASN A 83 4.89 9.35 -0.33
C ASN A 83 3.51 9.58 0.29
N GLU A 84 3.15 10.83 0.52
CA GLU A 84 1.75 11.17 0.76
C GLU A 84 0.97 11.10 -0.55
N GLY A 85 -0.29 10.71 -0.47
CA GLY A 85 -1.19 10.61 -1.60
C GLY A 85 -2.64 10.83 -1.17
N THR A 86 -3.55 10.57 -2.10
CA THR A 86 -4.98 10.69 -1.85
C THR A 86 -5.74 9.48 -2.36
N VAL A 87 -6.72 9.00 -1.60
CA VAL A 87 -7.68 8.03 -2.13
C VAL A 87 -8.56 8.69 -3.20
N ARG A 88 -8.92 7.93 -4.23
CA ARG A 88 -9.89 8.36 -5.22
C ARG A 88 -11.27 8.33 -4.57
N GLY A 89 -12.08 9.36 -4.84
CA GLY A 89 -13.48 9.33 -4.41
C GLY A 89 -14.18 8.18 -5.13
N VAL A 90 -14.93 7.36 -4.41
CA VAL A 90 -15.86 6.41 -5.02
C VAL A 90 -16.92 7.24 -5.76
N THR A 91 -16.79 7.40 -7.06
CA THR A 91 -17.97 7.64 -7.90
C THR A 91 -18.75 6.34 -7.86
N SER A 92 -19.82 6.33 -7.07
CA SER A 92 -20.87 5.32 -7.17
C SER A 92 -21.46 5.43 -8.58
N THR A 93 -20.92 4.66 -9.52
CA THR A 93 -21.57 4.43 -10.81
C THR A 93 -22.79 3.58 -10.52
N GLY A 94 -23.95 4.24 -10.50
CA GLY A 94 -25.25 3.61 -10.35
C GLY A 94 -25.50 2.59 -11.45
N SER A 95 -26.21 1.55 -11.04
CA SER A 95 -26.95 0.62 -11.89
C SER A 95 -28.02 1.35 -12.72
N GLU A 96 -28.06 1.08 -14.03
CA GLU A 96 -29.26 1.01 -14.89
C GLU A 96 -28.80 0.40 -16.24
N LYS A 97 -29.03 -0.91 -16.45
CA LYS A 97 -30.16 -1.50 -17.22
C LYS A 97 -30.18 -1.09 -18.69
N GLU A 98 -29.86 -2.02 -19.59
CA GLU A 98 -30.82 -2.77 -20.43
C GLU A 98 -30.13 -4.02 -21.02
#